data_AF-A0A0W1AC96-F1
#
_entry.id   AF-A0A0W1AC96-F1
#
_cell.length_a   1.000
_cell.length_b   1.000
_cell.length_c   1.000
_cell.angle_alpha   90.00
_cell.angle_beta   90.00
_cell.angle_gamma   90.00
#
_symmetry.space_group_name_H-M   'P 1'
#
loop_
_entity.id
_entity.type
_entity.pdbx_description
1 polymer ?
#
loop_
_entity_poly.entity_id
_entity_poly.type
_entity_poly.pdbx_seq_one_letter_code
_entity_poly.pdbx_strand_id
1 'polypeptide(L)' 'MRKVFRLLAVVLDAIVGVAEDKPAKRYMSVYEAQDKLDNGLITIREYNEAFERKDVL' A
#
# COMPACT_ATOMS: atom_id res chain seq x y z
N MET A 1 -12.86 12.74 30.57
CA MET A 1 -13.44 12.92 29.22
C MET A 1 -12.50 13.65 28.26
N ARG A 2 -12.26 14.96 28.40
CA ARG A 2 -11.49 15.77 27.41
C ARG A 2 -10.06 15.28 27.09
N LYS A 3 -9.36 14.67 28.06
CA LYS A 3 -8.02 14.09 27.86
C LYS A 3 -8.01 12.82 27.00
N VAL A 4 -9.06 12.00 27.11
CA VAL A 4 -9.19 10.74 26.35
C VAL A 4 -9.45 11.03 24.87
N PHE A 5 -10.29 12.02 24.56
CA PHE A 5 -10.55 12.45 23.19
C PHE A 5 -9.31 13.05 22.51
N ARG A 6 -8.46 13.78 23.24
CA ARG A 6 -7.18 14.27 22.70
C ARG A 6 -6.23 13.12 22.38
N LEU A 7 -6.14 12.11 23.25
CA LEU A 7 -5.30 10.95 23.01
C LEU A 7 -5.76 10.18 21.76
N LEU A 8 -7.08 9.96 21.63
CA LEU A 8 -7.67 9.31 20.46
C LEU A 8 -7.42 10.09 19.17
N ALA A 9 -7.51 11.43 19.19
CA ALA A 9 -7.22 12.27 18.03
C ALA A 9 -5.76 12.13 17.57
N VAL A 10 -4.80 12.13 18.50
CA VAL A 10 -3.37 11.97 18.17
C VAL A 10 -3.08 10.58 17.60
N VAL A 11 -3.71 9.53 18.16
CA VAL A 11 -3.55 8.16 17.64
C VAL A 11 -4.14 8.04 16.23
N LEU A 12 -5.32 8.63 15.98
CA LEU A 12 -5.94 8.64 14.66
C LEU A 12 -5.11 9.39 13.63
N ASP A 13 -4.58 10.56 13.99
CA ASP A 13 -3.72 11.38 13.13
C ASP A 13 -2.44 10.62 12.75
N ALA A 14 -1.83 9.93 13.71
CA ALA A 14 -0.66 9.08 13.46
C ALA A 14 -0.99 7.88 12.55
N ILE A 15 -2.15 7.24 12.71
CA ILE A 15 -2.57 6.12 11.86
C ILE A 15 -2.86 6.59 10.43
N VAL A 16 -3.52 7.74 10.26
CA VAL A 16 -3.80 8.34 8.95
C VAL A 16 -2.50 8.75 8.27
N GLY A 17 -1.58 9.39 8.98
CA GLY A 17 -0.26 9.73 8.46
C GLY A 17 0.51 8.50 7.99
N VAL A 18 0.48 7.39 8.74
CA VAL A 18 1.10 6.11 8.31
C VAL A 18 0.39 5.47 7.12
N ALA A 19 -0.92 5.67 6.97
CA ALA A 19 -1.68 5.17 5.83
C ALA A 19 -1.40 5.98 4.54
N GLU A 20 -1.21 7.29 4.66
CA GLU A 20 -0.79 8.18 3.55
C GLU A 20 0.68 7.98 3.17
N ASP A 21 1.53 7.67 4.13
CA ASP A 21 2.97 7.39 3.93
C ASP A 21 3.23 5.95 3.46
N LYS A 22 2.16 5.13 3.34
CA LYS A 22 2.22 3.89 2.59
C LYS A 22 2.46 4.30 1.14
N PRO A 23 3.64 4.01 0.55
CA PRO A 23 3.95 4.51 -0.78
C PRO A 23 2.82 4.09 -1.69
N ALA A 24 2.14 5.06 -2.30
CA ALA A 24 1.11 4.81 -3.30
C ALA A 24 1.71 3.78 -4.25
N LYS A 25 1.25 2.51 -4.16
CA LYS A 25 1.91 1.35 -4.76
C LYS A 25 2.29 1.76 -6.18
N ARG A 26 3.59 2.03 -6.38
CA ARG A 26 4.07 2.71 -7.59
C ARG A 26 3.58 1.86 -8.74
N TYR A 27 2.69 2.40 -9.57
CA TYR A 27 2.11 1.62 -10.67
C TYR A 27 3.27 1.06 -11.47
N MET A 28 3.41 -0.26 -11.43
CA MET A 28 4.50 -0.98 -12.05
C MET A 28 3.98 -1.51 -13.37
N SER A 29 4.76 -1.38 -14.43
CA SER A 29 4.39 -1.99 -15.71
C SER A 29 4.39 -3.52 -15.59
N VAL A 30 3.66 -4.17 -16.49
CA VAL A 30 3.61 -5.65 -16.58
C VAL A 30 5.01 -6.22 -16.72
N TYR A 31 5.84 -5.59 -17.56
CA TYR A 31 7.22 -6.01 -17.81
C TYR A 31 8.11 -5.89 -16.57
N GLU A 32 8.00 -4.79 -15.82
CA GLU A 32 8.76 -4.61 -14.58
C GLU A 32 8.31 -5.56 -13.47
N ALA A 33 7.01 -5.86 -13.39
CA ALA A 33 6.49 -6.83 -12.42
C ALA A 33 6.97 -8.26 -12.76
N GLN A 34 6.99 -8.60 -14.05
CA GLN A 34 7.48 -9.90 -14.52
C GLN A 34 8.98 -10.05 -14.24
N ASP A 35 9.79 -9.04 -14.58
CA ASP A 35 11.24 -9.05 -14.31
C ASP A 35 11.54 -9.20 -12.81
N LYS A 36 10.78 -8.54 -11.94
CA LYS A 36 10.94 -8.69 -10.49
C LYS A 36 10.48 -10.04 -9.97
N LEU A 37 9.45 -10.64 -10.55
CA LEU A 37 9.02 -11.99 -10.19
C LEU A 37 10.08 -13.02 -10.59
N ASP A 38 10.62 -12.90 -11.80
CA ASP A 38 11.67 -13.77 -12.32
C ASP A 38 12.97 -13.65 -11.51
N ASN A 39 13.27 -12.44 -11.03
CA ASN A 39 14.40 -12.17 -10.12
C ASN A 39 14.10 -12.52 -8.65
N GLY A 40 12.89 -13.01 -8.32
CA GLY A 40 12.49 -13.37 -6.96
C GLY A 40 12.37 -12.18 -5.98
N LEU A 41 12.29 -10.96 -6.50
CA LEU A 41 12.19 -9.72 -5.74
C LEU A 41 10.77 -9.44 -5.24
N ILE A 42 9.77 -10.07 -5.87
CA ILE A 42 8.37 -10.03 -5.45
C ILE A 42 7.77 -11.43 -5.49
N THR A 43 6.75 -11.66 -4.68
CA THR A 43 5.97 -12.90 -4.70
C THR A 43 4.94 -12.90 -5.82
N ILE A 44 4.46 -14.08 -6.22
CA ILE A 44 3.38 -14.18 -7.22
C ILE A 44 2.08 -13.51 -6.76
N ARG A 45 1.84 -13.45 -5.43
CA ARG A 45 0.71 -12.71 -4.87
C ARG A 45 0.86 -11.21 -5.12
N GLU A 46 2.04 -10.66 -4.87
CA GLU A 46 2.35 -9.25 -5.13
C GLU A 46 2.32 -8.91 -6.62
N TYR A 47 2.75 -9.84 -7.47
CA TYR A 47 2.56 -9.75 -8.91
C TYR A 47 1.07 -9.62 -9.24
N ASN A 48 0.22 -10.57 -8.82
CA ASN A 48 -1.22 -10.56 -9.10
C ASN A 48 -1.96 -9.31 -8.57
N GLU A 49 -1.61 -8.84 -7.36
CA GLU A 49 -2.17 -7.62 -6.78
C GLU A 49 -1.87 -6.37 -7.63
N ALA A 50 -0.79 -6.37 -8.43
CA ALA A 50 -0.48 -5.29 -9.36
C ALA A 50 -1.42 -5.29 -10.59
N PHE A 51 -2.00 -6.44 -10.95
CA PHE A 51 -2.92 -6.59 -12.09
C PHE A 51 -4.39 -6.47 -11.70
N GLU A 52 -4.80 -6.92 -10.51
CA GLU A 52 -6.19 -6.85 -10.03
C GLU A 52 -6.73 -5.40 -9.95
N ARG A 53 -5.84 -4.39 -9.85
CA ARG A 53 -6.26 -2.97 -9.91
C ARG A 53 -6.66 -2.48 -11.30
N LYS A 54 -6.34 -3.22 -12.38
CA LYS A 54 -6.74 -2.83 -13.75
C LYS A 54 -8.16 -3.24 -14.13
N ASP A 55 -8.81 -4.11 -13.36
CA ASP A 55 -10.19 -4.56 -13.59
C ASP A 55 -11.26 -3.67 -12.93
N VAL A 56 -10.86 -2.53 -12.35
CA VAL A 56 -11.79 -1.48 -11.91
C VAL A 56 -11.79 -0.36 -12.96
N LEU A 57 -12.47 -0.62 -14.07
CA LEU A 57 -12.84 0.36 -15.10
C LEU A 57 -14.35 0.29 -15.33
#